data_AF-A0A4Y2F1Q7-F1
#
_entry.id   AF-A0A4Y2F1Q7-F1
#
_cell.length_a   1.000
_cell.length_b   1.000
_cell.length_c   1.000
_cell.angle_alpha   90.00
_cell.angle_beta   90.00
_cell.angle_gamma   90.00
#
_symmetry.space_group_name_H-M   'P 1'
#
loop_
_entity.id
_entity.type
_entity.pdbx_description
1 polymer ?
#
loop_
_entity_poly.entity_id
_entity_poly.type
_entity_poly.pdbx_seq_one_letter_code
_entity_poly.pdbx_strand_id
1 'polypeptide(L)'
;MTTLASIGYVAHVHCFHYENSRMCPAEIGVVQVLPRGIPDKERKTLLVTINNTDLKMCLADWRVNIVVSDKISKLPTNFIGQYTRAEAEQRVRDFIPRGSLVAVKGLEGKSYFRGLGLHVGAEFRGDAAMPQI
;
A
#
# COMPACT_ATOMS: atom_id res chain seq x y z
N MET A 1 19.34 -3.07 -15.62
CA MET A 1 18.21 -2.12 -15.81
C MET A 1 16.92 -2.83 -15.47
N THR A 2 16.10 -2.28 -14.59
CA THR A 2 14.74 -2.79 -14.33
C THR A 2 13.82 -2.30 -15.43
N THR A 3 13.23 -3.20 -16.23
CA THR A 3 12.25 -2.81 -17.24
C THR A 3 10.86 -2.79 -16.61
N LEU A 4 9.99 -1.85 -17.01
CA LEU A 4 8.61 -1.79 -16.53
C LEU A 4 7.86 -3.12 -16.76
N ALA A 5 8.24 -3.86 -17.80
CA ALA A 5 7.70 -5.18 -18.13
C ALA A 5 8.04 -6.28 -17.11
N SER A 6 9.06 -6.09 -16.27
CA SER A 6 9.44 -7.03 -15.22
C SER A 6 8.68 -6.83 -13.89
N ILE A 7 7.92 -5.73 -13.77
CA ILE A 7 7.14 -5.41 -12.58
C ILE A 7 5.84 -6.21 -12.61
N GLY A 8 5.66 -7.13 -11.66
CA GLY A 8 4.45 -7.92 -11.54
C GLY A 8 3.37 -7.25 -10.67
N TYR A 9 3.79 -6.37 -9.75
CA TYR A 9 2.90 -5.76 -8.76
C TYR A 9 3.28 -4.31 -8.46
N VAL A 10 2.28 -3.48 -8.19
CA VAL A 10 2.45 -2.16 -7.61
C VAL A 10 1.86 -2.17 -6.20
N ALA A 11 2.63 -1.70 -5.23
CA ALA A 11 2.21 -1.59 -3.84
C ALA A 11 2.34 -0.14 -3.35
N HIS A 12 1.44 0.29 -2.50
CA HIS A 12 1.50 1.60 -1.88
C HIS A 12 0.80 1.57 -0.52
N VAL A 13 1.32 2.34 0.42
CA VAL A 13 0.64 2.61 1.67
C VAL A 13 -0.22 3.85 1.44
N HIS A 14 -1.54 3.70 1.48
CA HIS A 14 -2.47 4.79 1.23
C HIS A 14 -2.44 5.85 2.34
N CYS A 15 -2.14 5.42 3.56
CA CYS A 15 -2.06 6.30 4.71
C CYS A 15 -1.01 5.81 5.70
N PHE A 16 -0.21 6.74 6.19
CA PHE A 16 0.73 6.54 7.28
C PHE A 16 0.25 7.32 8.50
N HIS A 17 0.40 6.74 9.69
CA HIS A 17 0.26 7.43 10.97
C HIS A 17 1.62 7.42 11.71
N TYR A 18 1.84 8.39 12.59
CA TYR A 18 3.07 8.47 13.38
C TYR A 18 2.78 8.07 14.83
N GLU A 19 3.50 7.08 15.34
CA GLU A 19 3.44 6.68 16.74
C GLU A 19 4.86 6.58 17.30
N ASN A 20 5.14 7.26 18.41
CA ASN A 20 6.50 7.30 19.00
C ASN A 20 7.59 7.68 17.98
N SER A 21 7.29 8.66 17.10
CA SER A 21 8.14 9.09 15.98
C SER A 21 8.41 8.02 14.90
N ARG A 22 7.65 6.91 14.91
CA ARG A 22 7.71 5.86 13.90
C ARG A 22 6.52 5.94 12.97
N MET A 23 6.80 5.97 11.68
CA MET A 23 5.80 5.94 10.64
C MET A 23 5.26 4.52 10.48
N CYS A 24 3.94 4.37 10.61
CA CYS A 24 3.26 3.09 10.60
C CYS A 24 2.14 3.12 9.54
N PRO A 25 1.95 2.05 8.75
CA PRO A 25 0.89 1.99 7.76
C PRO A 25 -0.48 1.85 8.45
N ALA A 26 -1.47 2.61 7.99
CA ALA A 26 -2.86 2.46 8.39
C ALA A 26 -3.67 1.70 7.33
N GLU A 27 -3.26 1.80 6.06
CA GLU A 27 -3.90 1.09 4.94
C GLU A 27 -2.87 0.76 3.85
N ILE A 28 -2.92 -0.48 3.37
CA ILE A 28 -1.99 -1.00 2.37
C ILE A 28 -2.78 -1.43 1.14
N GLY A 29 -2.45 -0.84 -0.01
CA GLY A 29 -2.96 -1.23 -1.32
C GLY A 29 -1.90 -1.97 -2.12
N VAL A 30 -2.28 -3.09 -2.72
CA VAL A 30 -1.46 -3.84 -3.67
C VAL A 30 -2.30 -4.20 -4.90
N VAL A 31 -1.72 -4.02 -6.08
CA VAL A 31 -2.39 -4.30 -7.34
C VAL A 31 -1.46 -5.08 -8.26
N GLN A 32 -1.98 -6.14 -8.88
CA GLN A 32 -1.27 -6.87 -9.91
C GLN A 32 -1.17 -6.04 -11.19
N VAL A 33 0.00 -6.02 -11.82
CA VAL A 33 0.19 -5.47 -13.16
C VAL A 33 -0.09 -6.58 -14.17
N LEU A 34 -1.04 -6.35 -15.06
CA LEU A 34 -1.37 -7.30 -16.11
C LEU A 34 -0.62 -6.96 -17.42
N PRO A 35 -0.25 -7.96 -18.23
CA PRO A 35 0.19 -7.73 -19.59
C PRO A 35 -0.87 -6.99 -20.42
N ARG A 36 -0.42 -6.26 -21.46
CA ARG A 36 -1.34 -5.61 -22.40
C ARG A 36 -2.29 -6.65 -23.02
N GLY A 37 -3.57 -6.31 -23.06
CA GLY A 37 -4.62 -7.15 -23.68
C GLY A 37 -5.38 -8.05 -22.72
N ILE A 38 -4.96 -8.16 -21.45
CA ILE A 38 -5.76 -8.84 -20.42
C ILE A 38 -6.77 -7.85 -19.83
N PRO A 39 -8.07 -8.21 -19.73
CA PRO A 39 -9.08 -7.35 -19.15
C PRO A 39 -8.82 -6.98 -17.68
N ASP A 40 -9.08 -5.73 -17.31
CA ASP A 40 -8.89 -5.23 -15.94
C ASP A 40 -9.71 -5.98 -14.87
N LYS A 41 -10.82 -6.62 -15.26
CA LYS A 41 -11.62 -7.46 -14.35
C LYS A 41 -10.88 -8.71 -13.85
N GLU A 42 -9.81 -9.13 -14.53
CA GLU A 42 -8.97 -10.27 -14.12
C GLU A 42 -7.83 -9.84 -13.19
N ARG A 43 -7.73 -8.54 -12.92
CA ARG A 43 -6.69 -7.96 -12.09
C ARG A 43 -6.94 -8.29 -10.64
N LYS A 44 -5.96 -8.92 -10.00
CA LYS A 44 -5.97 -9.11 -8.55
C LYS A 44 -5.66 -7.80 -7.86
N THR A 45 -6.49 -7.42 -6.89
CA THR A 45 -6.28 -6.28 -6.00
C THR A 45 -6.38 -6.73 -4.55
N LEU A 46 -5.51 -6.22 -3.71
CA LEU A 46 -5.57 -6.36 -2.26
C LEU A 46 -5.64 -4.96 -1.65
N LEU A 47 -6.65 -4.73 -0.81
CA LEU A 47 -6.72 -3.58 0.08
C LEU A 47 -6.91 -4.12 1.50
N VAL A 48 -6.01 -3.72 2.39
CA VAL A 48 -5.99 -4.19 3.77
C VAL A 48 -5.85 -2.99 4.70
N THR A 49 -6.80 -2.85 5.62
CA THR A 49 -6.79 -1.80 6.64
C THR A 49 -6.25 -2.37 7.94
N ILE A 50 -5.31 -1.65 8.54
CA ILE A 50 -4.72 -2.04 9.81
C ILE A 50 -5.58 -1.46 10.95
N ASN A 51 -6.25 -2.35 11.68
CA ASN A 51 -6.84 -2.07 12.96
C ASN A 51 -5.74 -1.79 13.98
N ASN A 52 -5.72 -0.56 14.44
CA ASN A 52 -4.75 -0.05 15.37
C ASN A 52 -5.26 -0.14 16.82
N THR A 53 -6.17 -1.04 17.20
CA THR A 53 -6.64 -1.13 18.59
C THR A 53 -5.52 -1.33 19.63
N ASP A 54 -4.40 -1.95 19.23
CA ASP A 54 -3.21 -2.12 20.09
C ASP A 54 -2.19 -0.97 19.97
N LEU A 55 -2.42 -0.02 19.06
CA LEU A 55 -1.55 1.11 18.75
C LEU A 55 -2.31 2.38 19.11
N LYS A 56 -1.81 3.20 20.04
CA LYS A 56 -2.59 4.36 20.52
C LYS A 56 -2.60 5.44 19.43
N MET A 57 -3.59 5.38 18.54
CA MET A 57 -3.88 6.43 17.57
C MET A 57 -4.32 7.69 18.30
N CYS A 58 -3.68 8.82 18.00
CA CYS A 58 -4.19 10.09 18.49
C CYS A 58 -5.47 10.47 17.72
N LEU A 59 -6.33 11.27 18.37
CA LEU A 59 -7.60 11.73 17.79
C LEU A 59 -7.44 12.47 16.45
N ALA A 60 -6.29 13.14 16.24
CA ALA A 60 -5.99 13.84 14.99
C ALA A 60 -5.76 12.84 13.84
N ASP A 61 -4.96 11.80 14.08
CA ASP A 61 -4.70 10.74 13.09
C ASP A 61 -5.98 9.99 12.73
N TRP A 62 -6.86 9.73 13.71
CA TRP A 62 -8.15 9.08 13.46
C TRP A 62 -9.04 9.87 12.50
N ARG A 63 -9.10 11.20 12.66
CA ARG A 63 -9.88 12.07 11.78
C ARG A 63 -9.30 12.12 10.36
N VAL A 64 -7.98 12.18 10.23
CA VAL A 64 -7.30 12.12 8.93
C VAL A 64 -7.58 10.78 8.24
N ASN A 65 -7.52 9.66 8.98
CA ASN A 65 -7.77 8.33 8.46
C ASN A 65 -9.20 8.17 7.91
N ILE A 66 -10.21 8.70 8.60
CA ILE A 66 -11.61 8.68 8.10
C ILE A 66 -11.73 9.42 6.78
N VAL A 67 -11.18 10.65 6.70
CA VAL A 67 -11.29 11.49 5.50
C VAL A 67 -10.57 10.86 4.31
N VAL A 68 -9.43 10.22 4.54
CA VAL A 68 -8.64 9.57 3.48
C VAL A 68 -9.29 8.27 3.02
N SER A 69 -9.79 7.45 3.94
CA SER A 69 -10.53 6.22 3.60
C SER A 69 -11.77 6.55 2.75
N ASP A 70 -12.50 7.60 3.11
CA ASP A 70 -13.69 8.06 2.40
C ASP A 70 -13.39 8.63 1.01
N LYS A 71 -12.23 9.32 0.84
CA LYS A 71 -11.93 10.08 -0.38
C LYS A 71 -10.96 9.39 -1.36
N ILE A 72 -10.10 8.48 -0.88
CA ILE A 72 -8.98 7.93 -1.67
C ILE A 72 -9.18 6.44 -2.02
N SER A 73 -10.01 5.70 -1.29
CA SER A 73 -10.35 4.30 -1.61
C SER A 73 -11.26 4.21 -2.85
N LYS A 74 -10.68 4.34 -4.04
CA LYS A 74 -11.34 4.00 -5.33
C LYS A 74 -11.00 2.58 -5.81
N LEU A 75 -10.46 1.73 -4.93
CA LEU A 75 -10.27 0.31 -5.25
C LEU A 75 -11.61 -0.43 -5.12
N PRO A 76 -11.89 -1.41 -6.00
CA PRO A 76 -13.16 -2.14 -5.98
C PRO A 76 -13.41 -2.83 -4.63
N THR A 77 -14.70 -2.93 -4.28
CA THR A 77 -15.37 -3.28 -3.01
C THR A 77 -15.05 -4.65 -2.39
N ASN A 78 -13.99 -5.32 -2.81
CA ASN A 78 -13.50 -6.53 -2.16
C ASN A 78 -12.66 -6.12 -0.93
N PHE A 79 -13.26 -5.27 -0.08
CA PHE A 79 -12.73 -4.79 1.18
C PHE A 79 -12.53 -6.00 2.08
N ILE A 80 -11.28 -6.39 2.28
CA ILE A 80 -10.94 -7.46 3.20
C ILE A 80 -10.34 -6.76 4.41
N GLY A 81 -11.22 -6.57 5.40
CA GLY A 81 -10.96 -6.61 6.84
C GLY A 81 -10.16 -5.49 7.52
N GLN A 82 -10.54 -5.25 8.77
CA GLN A 82 -9.73 -4.60 9.79
C GLN A 82 -8.84 -5.66 10.45
N TYR A 83 -7.52 -5.55 10.28
CA TYR A 83 -6.55 -6.53 10.76
C TYR A 83 -5.55 -5.94 11.73
N THR A 84 -5.01 -6.72 12.65
CA THR A 84 -3.77 -6.32 13.33
C THR A 84 -2.66 -6.05 12.30
N ARG A 85 -1.66 -5.25 12.64
CA ARG A 85 -0.54 -4.95 11.74
C ARG A 85 0.13 -6.22 11.22
N ALA A 86 0.37 -7.20 12.09
CA ALA A 86 1.02 -8.46 11.73
C ALA A 86 0.20 -9.27 10.71
N GLU A 87 -1.12 -9.35 10.91
CA GLU A 87 -2.03 -10.03 9.97
C GLU A 87 -2.08 -9.32 8.62
N ALA A 88 -2.10 -7.98 8.63
CA ALA A 88 -2.11 -7.20 7.41
C ALA A 88 -0.83 -7.38 6.59
N GLU A 89 0.32 -7.31 7.25
CA GLU A 89 1.62 -7.58 6.65
C GLU A 89 1.72 -9.01 6.11
N GLN A 90 1.16 -9.99 6.84
CA GLN A 90 1.14 -11.37 6.37
C GLN A 90 0.29 -11.52 5.11
N ARG A 91 -0.88 -10.90 5.05
CA ARG A 91 -1.73 -10.91 3.85
C ARG A 91 -1.04 -10.30 2.63
N VAL A 92 -0.28 -9.22 2.82
CA VAL A 92 0.53 -8.63 1.74
C VAL A 92 1.58 -9.62 1.23
N ARG A 93 2.27 -10.33 2.14
CA ARG A 93 3.25 -11.35 1.77
C ARG A 93 2.62 -12.56 1.06
N ASP A 94 1.42 -12.96 1.47
CA ASP A 94 0.71 -14.09 0.86
C ASP A 94 0.13 -13.74 -0.52
N PHE A 95 -0.26 -12.47 -0.71
CA PHE A 95 -0.83 -11.98 -1.96
C PHE A 95 0.21 -11.79 -3.07
N ILE A 96 1.44 -11.44 -2.73
CA ILE A 96 2.54 -11.23 -3.69
C ILE A 96 3.40 -12.49 -3.75
N PRO A 97 3.41 -13.24 -4.87
CA PRO A 97 4.22 -14.44 -5.01
C PRO A 97 5.70 -14.14 -4.76
N ARG A 98 6.38 -15.03 -4.02
CA ARG A 98 7.81 -14.89 -3.72
C ARG A 98 8.64 -14.70 -5.00
N GLY A 99 9.59 -13.77 -4.96
CA GLY A 99 10.45 -13.44 -6.09
C GLY A 99 9.84 -12.46 -7.09
N SER A 100 8.55 -12.13 -6.98
CA SER A 100 7.91 -11.10 -7.82
C SER A 100 8.56 -9.73 -7.59
N LEU A 101 8.78 -9.00 -8.67
CA LEU A 101 9.27 -7.63 -8.59
C LEU A 101 8.12 -6.68 -8.31
N VAL A 102 8.28 -5.90 -7.24
CA VAL A 102 7.28 -4.93 -6.76
C VAL A 102 7.79 -3.52 -7.03
N ALA A 103 6.91 -2.68 -7.57
CA ALA A 103 7.12 -1.26 -7.62
C ALA A 103 6.32 -0.57 -6.52
N VAL A 104 6.91 0.44 -5.90
CA VAL A 104 6.32 1.13 -4.75
C VAL A 104 6.21 2.61 -4.99
N LYS A 105 5.18 3.26 -4.44
CA LYS A 105 5.05 4.71 -4.47
C LYS A 105 5.62 5.33 -3.18
N GLY A 106 6.57 6.26 -3.34
CA GLY A 106 7.23 6.99 -2.25
C GLY A 106 8.43 6.27 -1.62
N LEU A 107 9.40 7.05 -1.12
CA LEU A 107 10.64 6.57 -0.47
C LEU A 107 10.35 5.79 0.82
N GLU A 108 9.37 6.24 1.60
CA GLU A 108 8.99 5.62 2.88
C GLU A 108 8.36 4.24 2.65
N GLY A 109 7.47 4.12 1.66
CA GLY A 109 6.91 2.84 1.22
C GLY A 109 7.99 1.84 0.82
N LYS A 110 9.03 2.29 0.13
CA LYS A 110 10.15 1.44 -0.30
C LYS A 110 10.88 0.78 0.85
N SER A 111 11.23 1.53 1.90
CA SER A 111 11.88 0.97 3.08
C SER A 111 10.95 0.00 3.81
N TYR A 112 9.68 0.37 3.95
CA TYR A 112 8.66 -0.49 4.59
C TYR A 112 8.48 -1.83 3.86
N PHE A 113 8.18 -1.83 2.56
CA PHE A 113 7.94 -3.05 1.79
C PHE A 113 9.19 -3.93 1.66
N ARG A 114 10.39 -3.33 1.65
CA ARG A 114 11.64 -4.11 1.77
C ARG A 114 11.76 -4.79 3.12
N GLY A 115 11.37 -4.12 4.21
CA GLY A 115 11.30 -4.70 5.55
C GLY A 115 10.35 -5.90 5.65
N LEU A 116 9.32 -5.96 4.80
CA LEU A 116 8.43 -7.13 4.68
C LEU A 116 9.03 -8.30 3.89
N GLY A 117 10.24 -8.17 3.36
CA GLY A 117 10.93 -9.18 2.56
C GLY A 117 10.56 -9.19 1.07
N LEU A 118 9.92 -8.13 0.56
CA LEU A 118 9.56 -8.03 -0.86
C LEU A 118 10.73 -7.53 -1.72
N HIS A 119 10.79 -8.02 -2.97
CA HIS A 119 11.78 -7.57 -3.94
C HIS A 119 11.32 -6.26 -4.59
N VAL A 120 11.74 -5.13 -4.02
CA VAL A 120 11.35 -3.78 -4.48
C VAL A 120 12.35 -3.23 -5.50
N GLY A 121 11.95 -3.21 -6.77
CA GLY A 121 12.81 -2.89 -7.92
C GLY A 121 12.64 -1.51 -8.55
N ALA A 122 11.52 -0.82 -8.24
CA ALA A 122 11.23 0.50 -8.77
C ALA A 122 10.48 1.36 -7.74
N GLU A 123 10.69 2.67 -7.83
CA GLU A 123 10.05 3.68 -6.99
C GLU A 123 9.37 4.70 -7.87
N PHE A 124 8.08 4.91 -7.68
CA PHE A 124 7.34 6.01 -8.29
C PHE A 124 7.36 7.20 -7.36
N ARG A 125 7.95 8.32 -7.83
CA ARG A 125 7.70 9.62 -7.22
C ARG A 125 6.29 10.02 -7.61
N GLY A 126 5.40 10.16 -6.62
CA GLY A 126 4.13 10.83 -6.87
C GLY A 126 4.45 12.32 -7.07
N ASP A 127 4.07 12.89 -8.20
CA ASP A 127 4.13 14.33 -8.39
C ASP A 127 3.15 14.99 -7.40
N ALA A 128 3.65 15.32 -6.21
CA ALA A 128 3.02 16.27 -5.32
C ALA A 128 3.52 17.68 -5.70
N ALA A 129 3.19 18.11 -6.92
CA ALA A 129 3.11 19.54 -7.18
C ALA A 129 1.76 20.00 -6.59
N MET A 130 1.78 20.34 -5.29
CA MET A 130 0.74 21.22 -4.77
C MET A 130 0.89 22.56 -5.51
N PRO A 131 -0.14 23.06 -6.22
CA PRO A 131 -0.09 24.42 -6.71
C PRO A 131 -0.06 25.34 -5.48
N GLN A 132 1.01 26.12 -5.36
CA GLN A 132 0.99 27.27 -4.47
C GLN A 132 0.01 28.28 -5.08
N ILE A 133 -1.04 28.60 -4.33
CA ILE A 133 -1.82 29.83 -4.50
C ILE A 133 -1.70 30.58 -3.18
#